data_AF-A0A1Z8NE35-F1
#
_entry.id   AF-A0A1Z8NE35-F1
#
_cell.length_a   1.000
_cell.length_b   1.000
_cell.length_c   1.000
_cell.angle_alpha   90.00
_cell.angle_beta   90.00
_cell.angle_gamma   90.00
#
_symmetry.space_group_name_H-M   'P 1'
#
loop_
_entity.id
_entity.type
_entity.pdbx_description
1 polymer ?
#
loop_
_entity_poly.entity_id
_entity_poly.type
_entity_poly.pdbx_seq_one_letter_code
_entity_poly.pdbx_strand_id
1 'polypeptide(L)'
;LWEQKSPEGYLAICGILQKYIDQGISVNTSYNPEHYEDNKIPMSAMIQDTVTAYKYGLKQLYYFNTFDGAGEMTDGETYHAYDGESETYNVDDEDCDSCKI
;
A
#
# COMPACT_ATOMS: atom_id res chain seq x y z
N LEU A 1 -4.56 1.07 -13.57
CA LEU A 1 -3.96 2.03 -12.63
C LEU A 1 -3.09 3.07 -13.34
N TRP A 2 -2.13 2.63 -14.17
CA TRP A 2 -1.06 3.48 -14.72
C TRP A 2 -1.47 4.48 -15.81
N GLU A 3 -2.70 4.42 -16.33
CA GLU A 3 -3.25 5.42 -17.25
C GLU A 3 -3.61 6.75 -16.56
N GLN A 4 -3.70 6.77 -15.23
CA GLN A 4 -3.98 8.02 -14.50
C GLN A 4 -2.81 9.00 -14.64
N LYS A 5 -3.12 10.27 -14.90
CA LYS A 5 -2.10 11.33 -15.03
C LYS A 5 -1.75 12.01 -13.70
N SER A 6 -2.68 12.00 -12.75
CA SER A 6 -2.52 12.64 -11.44
C SER A 6 -3.35 11.91 -10.38
N PRO A 7 -2.88 11.85 -9.11
CA PRO A 7 -3.66 11.30 -8.01
C PRO A 7 -4.78 12.23 -7.50
N GLU A 8 -4.91 13.47 -8.02
CA GLU A 8 -5.84 14.48 -7.50
C GLU A 8 -7.28 13.99 -7.36
N GLY A 9 -7.82 13.31 -8.39
CA GLY A 9 -9.18 12.78 -8.36
C GLY A 9 -9.37 11.69 -7.29
N TYR A 10 -8.37 10.82 -7.14
CA TYR A 10 -8.37 9.80 -6.09
C TYR A 10 -8.28 10.43 -4.69
N LEU A 11 -7.40 11.41 -4.49
CA LEU A 11 -7.27 12.14 -3.22
C LEU A 11 -8.58 12.87 -2.85
N ALA A 12 -9.28 13.44 -3.83
CA ALA A 12 -10.57 14.09 -3.61
C ALA A 12 -11.65 13.09 -3.13
N ILE A 13 -11.73 11.92 -3.76
CA ILE A 13 -12.65 10.85 -3.34
C ILE A 13 -12.29 10.38 -1.92
N CYS A 14 -11.02 10.11 -1.64
CA CYS A 14 -10.58 9.73 -0.31
C CYS A 14 -10.91 10.82 0.73
N GLY A 15 -10.77 12.10 0.38
CA GLY A 15 -11.15 13.21 1.28
C GLY A 15 -12.64 13.22 1.61
N ILE A 16 -13.50 12.97 0.62
CA ILE A 16 -14.95 12.84 0.85
C ILE A 16 -15.26 11.64 1.75
N LEU A 17 -14.62 10.49 1.52
CA LEU A 17 -14.79 9.29 2.34
C LEU A 17 -14.30 9.52 3.78
N GLN A 18 -13.17 10.20 3.95
CA GLN A 18 -12.55 10.47 5.24
C GLN A 18 -13.46 11.27 6.19
N LYS A 19 -14.44 12.00 5.66
CA LYS A 19 -15.50 12.67 6.45
C LYS A 19 -16.34 11.68 7.28
N TYR A 20 -16.52 10.46 6.80
CA TYR A 20 -17.38 9.45 7.42
C TYR A 20 -16.60 8.28 8.02
N ILE A 21 -15.28 8.23 7.81
CA ILE A 21 -14.39 7.23 8.41
C ILE A 21 -13.86 7.75 9.74
N ASP A 22 -14.10 6.97 10.80
CA ASP A 22 -13.66 7.20 12.18
C ASP A 22 -12.13 7.26 12.29
N GLN A 23 -11.44 6.31 11.64
CA GLN A 23 -9.98 6.16 11.65
C GLN A 23 -9.34 6.73 10.37
N GLY A 24 -8.16 6.24 9.98
CA GLY A 24 -7.48 6.60 8.74
C GLY A 24 -7.81 5.65 7.60
N ILE A 25 -7.65 6.14 6.37
CA ILE A 25 -7.68 5.31 5.15
C ILE A 25 -6.23 5.12 4.70
N SER A 26 -5.85 3.90 4.30
CA SER A 26 -4.55 3.65 3.66
C SER A 26 -4.51 4.21 2.23
N VAL A 27 -4.46 5.53 2.12
CA VAL A 27 -4.47 6.27 0.84
C VAL A 27 -3.11 6.15 0.17
N ASN A 28 -3.08 5.62 -1.05
CA ASN A 28 -1.86 5.53 -1.84
C ASN A 28 -1.72 6.70 -2.81
N THR A 29 -0.50 7.04 -3.19
CA THR A 29 -0.25 7.91 -4.34
C THR A 29 0.48 7.09 -5.39
N SER A 30 0.07 7.20 -6.65
CA SER A 30 0.63 6.40 -7.74
C SER A 30 1.03 7.28 -8.91
N TYR A 31 2.28 7.15 -9.35
CA TYR A 31 2.88 7.99 -10.39
C TYR A 31 3.47 7.11 -11.48
N ASN A 32 3.19 7.45 -12.73
CA ASN A 32 3.88 6.88 -13.89
C ASN A 32 4.95 7.89 -14.38
N PRO A 33 6.26 7.58 -14.26
CA PRO A 33 7.33 8.44 -14.76
C PRO A 33 7.20 8.82 -16.23
N GLU A 34 6.61 7.96 -17.07
CA GLU A 34 6.41 8.20 -18.51
C GLU A 34 5.50 9.41 -18.81
N HIS A 35 4.73 9.88 -17.81
CA HIS A 35 3.90 11.07 -17.93
C HIS A 35 4.67 12.39 -17.65
N TYR A 36 5.95 12.31 -17.28
CA TYR A 36 6.76 13.46 -16.89
C TYR A 36 7.98 13.62 -17.82
N GLU A 37 8.47 14.85 -17.92
CA GLU A 37 9.70 15.15 -18.67
C GLU A 37 10.89 14.34 -18.11
N ASP A 38 11.74 13.85 -19.01
CA ASP A 38 12.90 13.01 -18.69
C ASP A 38 12.61 11.75 -17.87
N ASN A 39 11.35 11.29 -17.83
CA ASN A 39 10.88 10.22 -16.93
C ASN A 39 11.18 10.51 -15.45
N LYS A 40 11.12 11.79 -15.04
CA LYS A 40 11.40 12.22 -13.67
C LYS A 40 10.20 12.91 -13.08
N ILE A 41 9.67 12.34 -12.00
CA ILE A 41 8.59 12.95 -11.23
C ILE A 41 9.17 14.17 -10.50
N PRO A 42 8.68 15.39 -10.77
CA PRO A 42 9.21 16.58 -10.12
C PRO A 42 8.80 16.61 -8.65
N MET A 43 9.73 16.99 -7.77
CA MET A 43 9.48 17.11 -6.33
C MET A 43 8.34 18.08 -6.02
N SER A 44 8.14 19.10 -6.86
CA SER A 44 7.01 20.03 -6.75
C SER A 44 5.66 19.33 -6.86
N ALA A 45 5.52 18.35 -7.75
CA ALA A 45 4.27 17.58 -7.89
C ALA A 45 4.01 16.74 -6.64
N MET A 46 5.02 16.00 -6.15
CA MET A 46 4.88 15.18 -4.94
C MET A 46 4.50 16.01 -3.71
N ILE A 47 5.14 17.17 -3.54
CA ILE A 47 4.83 18.11 -2.45
C ILE A 47 3.43 18.71 -2.63
N GLN A 48 3.05 19.08 -3.85
CA GLN A 48 1.71 19.61 -4.15
C GLN A 48 0.62 18.59 -3.79
N ASP A 49 0.81 17.32 -4.12
CA ASP A 49 -0.13 16.25 -3.78
C ASP A 49 -0.18 15.99 -2.27
N THR A 50 0.96 16.08 -1.58
CA THR A 50 1.02 15.98 -0.12
C THR A 50 0.25 17.11 0.56
N VAL A 51 0.42 18.35 0.08
CA VAL A 51 -0.32 19.52 0.59
C VAL A 51 -1.80 19.43 0.23
N THR A 52 -2.13 18.87 -0.92
CA THR A 52 -3.52 18.62 -1.35
C THR A 52 -4.19 17.59 -0.44
N ALA A 53 -3.51 16.49 -0.10
CA ALA A 53 -3.99 15.51 0.86
C ALA A 53 -4.28 16.14 2.23
N TYR A 54 -3.37 16.98 2.72
CA TYR A 54 -3.57 17.74 3.95
C TYR A 54 -4.77 18.69 3.85
N LYS A 55 -4.90 19.42 2.75
CA LYS A 55 -6.02 20.34 2.49
C LYS A 55 -7.38 19.62 2.49
N TYR A 56 -7.44 18.39 1.98
CA TYR A 56 -8.66 17.57 1.96
C TYR A 56 -8.95 16.85 3.28
N GLY A 57 -8.11 17.00 4.30
CA GLY A 57 -8.32 16.40 5.61
C GLY A 57 -8.00 14.91 5.67
N LEU A 58 -7.18 14.41 4.74
CA LEU A 58 -6.67 13.04 4.80
C LEU A 58 -5.77 12.86 6.02
N LYS A 59 -5.99 11.77 6.78
CA LYS A 59 -5.27 11.51 8.02
C LYS A 59 -3.90 10.85 7.81
N GLN A 60 -3.75 10.07 6.75
CA GLN A 60 -2.50 9.37 6.42
C GLN A 60 -2.36 9.19 4.91
N LEU A 61 -1.11 9.03 4.49
CA LEU A 61 -0.71 8.48 3.19
C LEU A 61 0.05 7.19 3.46
N TYR A 62 -0.15 6.17 2.63
CA TYR A 62 0.39 4.84 2.84
C TYR A 62 1.52 4.53 1.86
N TYR A 63 1.23 4.01 0.67
CA TYR A 63 2.26 3.74 -0.34
C TYR A 63 2.41 4.86 -1.35
N PHE A 64 3.66 5.06 -1.74
CA PHE A 64 4.05 5.81 -2.92
C PHE A 64 4.42 4.80 -4.02
N ASN A 65 3.51 4.56 -4.95
CA ASN A 65 3.71 3.61 -6.03
C ASN A 65 4.32 4.33 -7.25
N THR A 66 5.40 3.78 -7.77
CA THR A 66 6.04 4.26 -9.01
C THR A 66 5.92 3.17 -10.05
N PHE A 67 5.44 3.51 -11.24
CA PHE A 67 5.45 2.57 -12.37
C PHE A 67 6.90 2.31 -12.80
N ASP A 68 7.31 1.05 -12.77
CA ASP A 68 8.64 0.57 -13.16
C ASP A 68 8.60 -0.28 -14.44
N GLY A 69 7.42 -0.44 -15.06
CA GLY A 69 7.23 -1.29 -16.23
C GLY A 69 7.14 -2.78 -15.93
N ALA A 70 7.26 -3.20 -14.67
CA ALA A 70 6.96 -4.57 -14.29
C ALA A 70 5.43 -4.79 -14.37
N GLY A 71 5.02 -5.91 -14.97
CA GLY A 71 3.62 -6.32 -14.92
C GLY A 71 3.16 -6.48 -13.47
N GLU A 72 1.85 -6.41 -13.23
CA GLU A 72 1.31 -6.80 -11.91
C GLU A 72 1.74 -8.24 -11.63
N MET A 73 2.46 -8.47 -10.53
CA MET A 73 2.71 -9.82 -10.03
C MET A 73 1.33 -10.44 -9.81
N THR A 74 0.99 -11.43 -10.63
CA THR A 74 -0.29 -12.11 -10.45
C THR A 74 -0.19 -12.91 -9.16
N ASP A 75 -1.26 -12.85 -8.38
CA ASP A 75 -1.41 -13.46 -7.06
C ASP A 75 -0.86 -14.91 -6.99
N GLY A 76 -0.87 -15.66 -8.10
CA GLY A 76 -0.29 -17.01 -8.22
C GLY A 76 1.23 -17.14 -8.02
N GLU A 77 2.01 -16.06 -8.00
CA GLU A 77 3.47 -16.10 -7.83
C GLU A 77 3.92 -15.93 -6.37
N THR A 78 3.04 -15.43 -5.49
CA THR A 78 3.37 -15.09 -4.09
C THR A 78 2.66 -15.95 -3.05
N TYR A 79 1.71 -16.79 -3.46
CA TYR A 79 1.19 -17.84 -2.58
C TYR A 79 2.18 -19.01 -2.53
N HIS A 80 2.97 -19.10 -1.46
CA HIS A 80 3.21 -20.42 -0.90
C HIS A 80 1.83 -20.97 -0.53
N ALA A 81 1.25 -21.78 -1.41
CA ALA A 81 0.07 -22.55 -1.07
C ALA A 81 0.44 -23.37 0.16
N TYR A 82 -0.15 -23.05 1.30
CA TYR A 82 -0.17 -23.95 2.44
C TYR A 82 -1.01 -25.15 1.99
N ASP A 83 -0.34 -26.17 1.45
CA ASP A 83 -0.88 -27.47 1.17
C ASP A 83 -1.17 -28.12 2.53
N GLY A 84 -2.42 -27.97 2.97
CA GLY A 84 -2.89 -28.48 4.25
C GLY A 84 -2.86 -30.02 4.32
N GLU A 85 -1.68 -30.61 4.38
CA GLU A 85 -1.48 -31.85 5.12
C GLU A 85 -1.22 -31.48 6.57
N SER A 86 -2.23 -31.73 7.40
CA SER A 86 -2.07 -31.71 8.85
C SER A 86 -1.12 -32.84 9.24
N GLU A 87 0.18 -32.57 9.24
CA GLU A 87 1.05 -33.29 10.15
C GLU A 87 0.67 -32.80 11.54
N THR A 88 -0.14 -33.61 12.23
CA THR A 88 -0.28 -33.54 13.68
C THR A 88 1.13 -33.60 14.27
N TYR A 89 1.72 -32.44 14.52
CA TYR A 89 2.79 -32.31 15.48
C TYR A 89 2.18 -32.72 16.82
N ASN A 90 2.44 -33.96 17.23
CA ASN A 90 2.33 -34.32 18.64
C ASN A 90 3.33 -33.41 19.35
N VAL A 91 2.86 -32.27 19.84
CA VAL A 91 3.57 -31.51 20.86
C VAL A 91 3.54 -32.43 22.06
N ASP A 92 4.63 -33.18 22.24
CA ASP A 92 4.92 -33.80 23.51
C ASP A 92 5.07 -32.63 24.48
N ASP A 93 4.06 -32.42 25.33
CA ASP A 93 3.99 -31.36 26.35
C ASP A 93 5.03 -31.59 27.49
N GLU A 94 6.18 -32.19 27.18
CA GLU A 94 7.26 -32.47 28.12
C GLU A 94 8.54 -31.66 27.78
N ASP A 95 8.80 -30.69 28.66
CA ASP A 95 10.07 -29.96 28.89
C ASP A 95 10.48 -28.85 27.91
N CYS A 96 9.77 -27.71 27.97
CA CYS A 96 10.40 -26.42 27.75
C CYS A 96 11.19 -25.99 29.00
N ASP A 97 12.48 -26.33 29.05
CA ASP A 97 13.41 -25.95 30.14
C ASP A 97 13.66 -24.43 30.27
N SER A 98 13.12 -23.60 29.37
CA SER A 98 13.22 -22.14 29.45
C SER A 98 12.03 -21.48 30.15
N CYS A 99 10.99 -22.22 30.51
CA CYS A 99 9.75 -21.68 31.09
C CYS A 99 9.53 -22.07 32.56
N LYS A 100 10.59 -22.43 33.30
CA LYS A 100 10.52 -22.60 34.76
C LYS A 100 11.06 -21.33 35.45
N ILE A 101 10.16 -20.52 36.01
CA ILE A 101 10.42 -19.62 37.14
C ILE A 101 9.41 -19.93 38.25
#